data_AF-A0A968L6E2-F1
#
_entry.id   AF-A0A968L6E2-F1
#
_cell.length_a   1.000
_cell.length_b   1.000
_cell.length_c   1.000
_cell.angle_alpha   90.00
_cell.angle_beta   90.00
_cell.angle_gamma   90.00
#
_symmetry.space_group_name_H-M   'P 1'
#
loop_
_entity.id
_entity.type
_entity.pdbx_description
1 polymer ?
#
loop_
_entity_poly.entity_id
_entity_poly.type
_entity_poly.pdbx_seq_one_letter_code
_entity_poly.pdbx_strand_id
1 'polypeptide(L)'
;MILRVLRARVLAGEEARLAEFVRDEAVAHALTIPGLVSFQPAVRQTRTGTELAIVSTWTGFDEMLAAGASMDAPLAMPGARGMLADGHAEHYELVLGEARALPLREARMRLTRIPIRANSEARYYQVVREWSDRLLDESGLVAFTLGRRVVGRQDEIVAVQVWQSDEALREAAGSDFDQPMGRTELSEFWAAAPAIEHFDALTAIEPRADAPAILLADDQRRYVHATPAAELLSGRSIARLLTLRVEDVTRASERDAVLAAWDRFVATGSMAGPYRLERPDGSEVEVRFAAKANSPWPGSHASLLVPAGHGHPIGERNGAGEPNAQDDQDELDVDRALVEAGLVARYVRT
;
A
#
# COMPACT_ATOMS: atom_id res chain seq x y z
N MET A 1 -14.03 -6.52 12.28
CA MET A 1 -13.64 -5.94 10.98
C MET A 1 -14.30 -6.71 9.86
N ILE A 2 -14.69 -6.02 8.80
CA ILE A 2 -15.35 -6.60 7.62
C ILE A 2 -14.40 -6.52 6.44
N LEU A 3 -14.26 -7.62 5.70
CA LEU A 3 -13.67 -7.63 4.37
C LEU A 3 -14.81 -7.62 3.36
N ARG A 4 -14.80 -6.65 2.45
CA ARG A 4 -15.80 -6.49 1.40
C ARG A 4 -15.15 -6.61 0.03
N VAL A 5 -15.73 -7.47 -0.81
CA VAL A 5 -15.35 -7.64 -2.22
C VAL A 5 -16.53 -7.20 -3.06
N LEU A 6 -16.43 -6.02 -3.68
CA LEU A 6 -17.39 -5.57 -4.69
C LEU A 6 -16.90 -5.98 -6.07
N ARG A 7 -17.83 -6.40 -6.92
CA ARG A 7 -17.64 -6.59 -8.35
C ARG A 7 -18.60 -5.73 -9.12
N ALA A 8 -18.17 -5.25 -10.27
CA ALA A 8 -19.02 -4.56 -11.21
C ALA A 8 -18.46 -4.72 -12.62
N ARG A 9 -19.32 -4.64 -13.62
CA ARG A 9 -18.91 -4.52 -15.01
C ARG A 9 -18.64 -3.05 -15.31
N VAL A 10 -17.50 -2.76 -15.94
CA VAL A 10 -17.22 -1.41 -16.45
C VAL A 10 -17.98 -1.24 -17.76
N LEU A 11 -18.64 -0.10 -17.92
CA LEU A 11 -19.35 0.24 -19.15
C LEU A 11 -18.34 0.43 -20.28
N ALA A 12 -18.69 -0.05 -21.48
CA ALA A 12 -17.80 0.03 -22.63
C ALA A 12 -17.43 1.49 -22.96
N GLY A 13 -16.13 1.77 -23.08
CA GLY A 13 -15.60 3.11 -23.33
C GLY A 13 -15.30 3.93 -22.07
N GLU A 14 -15.69 3.46 -20.89
CA GLU A 14 -15.42 4.14 -19.61
C GLU A 14 -14.12 3.65 -18.95
N GLU A 15 -13.37 2.72 -19.54
CA GLU A 15 -12.19 2.10 -18.91
C GLU A 15 -11.10 3.11 -18.55
N ALA A 16 -10.74 3.99 -19.50
CA ALA A 16 -9.71 5.00 -19.29
C ALA A 16 -10.14 6.03 -18.24
N ARG A 17 -11.41 6.44 -18.30
CA ARG A 17 -11.99 7.41 -17.37
C ARG A 17 -12.12 6.85 -15.95
N LEU A 18 -12.46 5.58 -15.82
CA LEU A 18 -12.48 4.89 -14.53
C LEU A 18 -11.06 4.79 -13.94
N ALA A 19 -10.06 4.44 -14.75
CA ALA A 19 -8.67 4.34 -14.28
C ALA A 19 -8.13 5.71 -13.82
N GLU A 20 -8.41 6.78 -14.58
CA GLU A 20 -8.08 8.16 -14.20
C GLU A 20 -8.79 8.57 -12.90
N PHE A 21 -10.11 8.36 -12.81
CA PHE A 21 -10.88 8.67 -11.61
C PHE A 21 -10.37 7.89 -10.37
N VAL A 22 -10.01 6.61 -10.53
CA VAL A 22 -9.46 5.82 -9.42
C VAL A 22 -8.16 6.43 -8.90
N ARG A 23 -7.25 6.75 -9.82
CA ARG A 23 -5.93 7.30 -9.51
C ARG A 23 -6.05 8.66 -8.83
N ASP A 24 -6.87 9.54 -9.39
CA ASP A 24 -6.81 10.96 -9.06
C ASP A 24 -7.79 11.36 -7.95
N GLU A 25 -8.90 10.61 -7.78
CA GLU A 25 -9.99 10.99 -6.88
C GLU A 25 -10.41 9.87 -5.91
N ALA A 26 -10.53 8.63 -6.38
CA ALA A 26 -11.15 7.57 -5.56
C ALA A 26 -10.32 7.19 -4.34
N VAL A 27 -9.01 6.98 -4.52
CA VAL A 27 -8.10 6.66 -3.42
C VAL A 27 -8.09 7.79 -2.40
N ALA A 28 -8.16 9.05 -2.87
CA ALA A 28 -8.27 10.23 -2.03
C ALA A 28 -9.47 10.18 -1.10
N HIS A 29 -10.62 9.98 -1.73
CA HIS A 29 -11.87 9.99 -1.04
C HIS A 29 -11.96 8.83 -0.06
N ALA A 30 -11.49 7.64 -0.45
CA ALA A 30 -11.45 6.46 0.41
C ALA A 30 -10.78 6.75 1.75
N LEU A 31 -9.63 7.43 1.76
CA LEU A 31 -8.89 7.75 2.99
C LEU A 31 -9.67 8.66 3.95
N THR A 32 -10.70 9.37 3.47
CA THR A 32 -11.53 10.25 4.30
C THR A 32 -12.75 9.55 4.90
N ILE A 33 -13.05 8.32 4.49
CA ILE A 33 -14.27 7.62 4.89
C ILE A 33 -14.08 7.01 6.29
N PRO A 34 -14.89 7.42 7.29
CA PRO A 34 -14.80 6.85 8.62
C PRO A 34 -15.00 5.32 8.60
N GLY A 35 -14.10 4.61 9.28
CA GLY A 35 -14.13 3.16 9.40
C GLY A 35 -13.62 2.39 8.18
N LEU A 36 -13.29 3.04 7.06
CA LEU A 36 -12.58 2.39 5.95
C LEU A 36 -11.09 2.27 6.30
N VAL A 37 -10.57 1.04 6.29
CA VAL A 37 -9.19 0.72 6.70
C VAL A 37 -8.30 0.47 5.49
N SER A 38 -8.81 -0.22 4.47
CA SER A 38 -8.10 -0.43 3.21
C SER A 38 -9.04 -0.37 2.02
N PHE A 39 -8.50 0.01 0.87
CA PHE A 39 -9.24 0.17 -0.38
C PHE A 39 -8.35 -0.18 -1.57
N GLN A 40 -8.74 -1.18 -2.35
CA GLN A 40 -7.96 -1.78 -3.44
C GLN A 40 -8.85 -2.09 -4.66
N PRO A 41 -9.17 -1.09 -5.51
CA PRO A 41 -9.71 -1.31 -6.84
C PRO A 41 -8.71 -2.01 -7.77
N ALA A 42 -9.21 -2.92 -8.58
CA ALA A 42 -8.46 -3.66 -9.59
C ALA A 42 -9.39 -4.03 -10.76
N VAL A 43 -8.87 -4.13 -11.99
CA VAL A 43 -9.64 -4.47 -13.19
C VAL A 43 -9.10 -5.71 -13.87
N ARG A 44 -9.95 -6.39 -14.64
CA ARG A 44 -9.50 -7.44 -15.56
C ARG A 44 -10.28 -7.40 -16.86
N GLN A 45 -9.65 -7.85 -17.92
CA GLN A 45 -10.32 -8.11 -19.19
C GLN A 45 -10.97 -9.50 -19.16
N THR A 46 -12.27 -9.55 -19.50
CA THR A 46 -13.02 -10.80 -19.66
C THR A 46 -13.53 -10.90 -21.10
N ARG A 47 -14.12 -12.05 -21.46
CA ARG A 47 -14.75 -12.22 -22.77
C ARG A 47 -15.93 -11.26 -23.00
N THR A 48 -16.54 -10.76 -21.93
CA THR A 48 -17.73 -9.92 -21.95
C THR A 48 -17.44 -8.44 -21.69
N GLY A 49 -16.16 -8.06 -21.59
CA GLY A 49 -15.72 -6.69 -21.32
C GLY A 49 -14.84 -6.58 -20.07
N THR A 50 -14.64 -5.36 -19.60
CA THR A 50 -13.83 -5.07 -18.42
C THR A 50 -14.65 -5.29 -17.14
N GLU A 51 -14.11 -6.03 -16.19
CA GLU A 51 -14.67 -6.20 -14.85
C GLU A 51 -13.81 -5.46 -13.83
N LEU A 52 -14.45 -4.72 -12.93
CA LEU A 52 -13.86 -4.08 -11.76
C LEU A 52 -14.10 -4.98 -10.54
N ALA A 53 -13.06 -5.18 -9.75
CA ALA A 53 -13.14 -5.64 -8.36
C ALA A 53 -12.69 -4.51 -7.43
N ILE A 54 -13.36 -4.32 -6.30
CA ILE A 54 -12.88 -3.47 -5.21
C ILE A 54 -12.83 -4.32 -3.96
N VAL A 55 -11.62 -4.50 -3.43
CA VAL A 55 -11.41 -5.10 -2.11
C VAL A 55 -11.26 -3.98 -1.10
N SER A 56 -12.04 -4.02 -0.02
CA SER A 56 -11.98 -3.03 1.05
C SER A 56 -12.11 -3.68 2.42
N THR A 57 -11.42 -3.15 3.42
CA THR A 57 -11.58 -3.57 4.81
C THR A 57 -12.16 -2.45 5.65
N TRP A 58 -13.02 -2.80 6.60
CA TRP A 58 -13.77 -1.86 7.43
C TRP A 58 -13.64 -2.23 8.91
N THR A 59 -13.65 -1.22 9.79
CA THR A 59 -13.61 -1.41 11.25
C THR A 59 -14.80 -2.22 11.74
N GLY A 60 -15.99 -1.91 11.22
CA GLY A 60 -17.24 -2.56 11.55
C GLY A 60 -18.29 -2.46 10.44
N PHE A 61 -19.41 -3.15 10.64
CA PHE A 61 -20.51 -3.17 9.70
C PHE A 61 -21.31 -1.86 9.72
N ASP A 62 -21.42 -1.23 10.89
CA ASP A 62 -22.17 0.01 11.07
C ASP A 62 -21.50 1.19 10.36
N GLU A 63 -20.17 1.30 10.45
CA GLU A 63 -19.41 2.34 9.71
C GLU A 63 -19.53 2.16 8.19
N MET A 64 -19.50 0.91 7.72
CA MET A 64 -19.70 0.59 6.32
C MET A 64 -21.11 0.98 5.84
N LEU A 65 -22.16 0.70 6.62
CA LEU A 65 -23.51 1.13 6.30
C LEU A 65 -23.67 2.66 6.32
N ALA A 66 -23.00 3.34 7.25
CA ALA A 66 -23.01 4.79 7.34
C ALA A 66 -22.37 5.47 6.11
N ALA A 67 -21.40 4.79 5.46
CA ALA A 67 -20.73 5.30 4.26
C ALA A 67 -21.61 5.31 2.99
N GLY A 68 -22.77 4.61 2.98
CA GLY A 68 -23.71 4.72 1.86
C GLY A 68 -24.86 3.71 1.88
N ALA A 69 -25.98 4.09 1.25
CA ALA A 69 -27.25 3.36 1.38
C ALA A 69 -27.38 2.05 0.58
N SER A 70 -26.52 1.79 -0.42
CA SER A 70 -26.58 0.56 -1.23
C SER A 70 -25.34 -0.30 -1.02
N MET A 71 -25.55 -1.50 -0.48
CA MET A 71 -24.49 -2.47 -0.19
C MET A 71 -23.75 -2.97 -1.44
N ASP A 72 -24.38 -2.89 -2.61
CA ASP A 72 -23.81 -3.29 -3.90
C ASP A 72 -23.21 -2.11 -4.69
N ALA A 73 -23.21 -0.90 -4.12
CA ALA A 73 -22.58 0.26 -4.73
C ALA A 73 -21.09 0.37 -4.36
N PRO A 74 -20.26 1.03 -5.18
CA PRO A 74 -18.89 1.34 -4.82
C PRO A 74 -18.86 2.47 -3.77
N LEU A 75 -18.95 2.11 -2.49
CA LEU A 75 -19.08 3.05 -1.36
C LEU A 75 -17.99 4.11 -1.34
N ALA A 76 -16.75 3.74 -1.68
CA ALA A 76 -15.61 4.66 -1.74
C ALA A 76 -15.40 5.34 -3.11
N MET A 77 -16.31 5.14 -4.07
CA MET A 77 -16.24 5.71 -5.42
C MET A 77 -17.59 6.23 -5.91
N PRO A 78 -18.24 7.18 -5.20
CA PRO A 78 -19.56 7.65 -5.60
C PRO A 78 -19.60 8.21 -7.02
N GLY A 79 -18.51 8.84 -7.50
CA GLY A 79 -18.35 9.36 -8.86
C GLY A 79 -18.29 8.30 -9.97
N ALA A 80 -17.99 7.04 -9.63
CA ALA A 80 -17.88 5.95 -10.61
C ALA A 80 -19.22 5.26 -10.91
N ARG A 81 -20.32 5.62 -10.24
CA ARG A 81 -21.63 4.97 -10.47
C ARG A 81 -22.09 5.04 -11.93
N GLY A 82 -21.76 6.11 -12.64
CA GLY A 82 -22.08 6.26 -14.07
C GLY A 82 -21.18 5.47 -15.01
N MET A 83 -20.11 4.85 -14.50
CA MET A 83 -19.11 4.09 -15.26
C MET A 83 -19.29 2.57 -15.09
N LEU A 84 -20.18 2.15 -14.19
CA LEU A 84 -20.30 0.77 -13.71
C LEU A 84 -21.73 0.27 -13.85
N ALA A 85 -21.86 -1.03 -14.12
CA ALA A 85 -23.11 -1.76 -14.15
C ALA A 85 -23.00 -3.08 -13.38
N ASP A 86 -24.15 -3.66 -13.02
CA ASP A 86 -24.25 -5.00 -12.44
C ASP A 86 -23.39 -5.17 -11.17
N GLY A 87 -23.38 -4.13 -10.32
CA GLY A 87 -22.66 -4.13 -9.05
C GLY A 87 -23.17 -5.23 -8.11
N HIS A 88 -22.25 -5.99 -7.52
CA HIS A 88 -22.55 -6.98 -6.48
C HIS A 88 -21.43 -7.08 -5.46
N ALA A 89 -21.78 -7.01 -4.18
CA ALA A 89 -20.82 -7.06 -3.09
C ALA A 89 -21.00 -8.29 -2.19
N GLU A 90 -19.87 -8.91 -1.88
CA GLU A 90 -19.73 -10.00 -0.94
C GLU A 90 -19.05 -9.49 0.33
N HIS A 91 -19.56 -9.91 1.49
CA HIS A 91 -19.08 -9.48 2.79
C HIS A 91 -18.56 -10.69 3.57
N TYR A 92 -17.40 -10.52 4.17
CA TYR A 92 -16.66 -11.53 4.89
C TYR A 92 -16.25 -10.98 6.25
N GLU A 93 -16.21 -11.83 7.26
CA GLU A 93 -15.50 -11.55 8.50
C GLU A 93 -14.00 -11.60 8.21
N LEU A 94 -13.27 -10.53 8.54
CA LEU A 94 -11.82 -10.48 8.35
C LEU A 94 -11.15 -11.41 9.37
N VAL A 95 -10.36 -12.39 8.88
CA VAL A 95 -9.63 -13.36 9.70
C VAL A 95 -8.15 -12.97 9.83
N LEU A 96 -7.52 -12.58 8.72
CA LEU A 96 -6.13 -12.11 8.65
C LEU A 96 -6.04 -10.91 7.71
N GLY A 97 -5.21 -9.92 8.03
CA GLY A 97 -4.97 -8.76 7.18
C GLY A 97 -3.60 -8.19 7.45
N GLU A 98 -2.69 -8.33 6.47
CA GLU A 98 -1.31 -7.88 6.56
C GLU A 98 -0.88 -7.20 5.26
N ALA A 99 -0.08 -6.14 5.39
CA ALA A 99 0.58 -5.48 4.27
C ALA A 99 2.03 -5.17 4.66
N ARG A 100 2.97 -5.38 3.73
CA ARG A 100 4.39 -5.07 3.89
C ARG A 100 4.87 -3.95 2.99
N ALA A 101 4.09 -3.56 1.97
CA ALA A 101 4.48 -2.49 1.05
C ALA A 101 3.24 -1.82 0.44
N LEU A 102 3.49 -0.79 -0.38
CA LEU A 102 2.48 -0.19 -1.24
C LEU A 102 2.37 -0.91 -2.59
N PRO A 103 1.16 -1.06 -3.16
CA PRO A 103 1.00 -1.57 -4.52
C PRO A 103 1.62 -0.58 -5.54
N LEU A 104 2.46 -1.09 -6.44
CA LEU A 104 3.10 -0.35 -7.54
C LEU A 104 2.27 -0.44 -8.84
N ARG A 105 2.61 0.32 -9.89
CA ARG A 105 1.87 0.41 -11.21
C ARG A 105 1.54 -0.92 -11.86
N GLU A 106 2.39 -1.91 -11.64
CA GLU A 106 2.26 -3.23 -12.25
C GLU A 106 1.70 -4.27 -11.27
N ALA A 107 1.19 -3.80 -10.12
CA ALA A 107 0.71 -4.69 -9.08
C ALA A 107 -0.46 -5.53 -9.57
N ARG A 108 -0.43 -6.80 -9.20
CA ARG A 108 -1.47 -7.77 -9.54
C ARG A 108 -2.25 -8.11 -8.31
N MET A 109 -3.57 -7.99 -8.38
CA MET A 109 -4.46 -8.54 -7.39
C MET A 109 -4.85 -9.95 -7.81
N ARG A 110 -4.64 -10.90 -6.91
CA ARG A 110 -5.14 -12.26 -7.04
C ARG A 110 -6.21 -12.50 -5.99
N LEU A 111 -7.39 -12.89 -6.45
CA LEU A 111 -8.53 -13.23 -5.60
C LEU A 111 -8.78 -14.74 -5.71
N THR A 112 -8.72 -15.43 -4.59
CA THR A 112 -8.96 -16.88 -4.51
C THR A 112 -10.15 -17.14 -3.59
N ARG A 113 -11.20 -17.79 -4.10
CA ARG A 113 -12.33 -18.28 -3.30
C ARG A 113 -12.18 -19.77 -3.04
N ILE A 114 -12.23 -20.14 -1.78
CA ILE A 114 -11.85 -21.48 -1.30
C ILE A 114 -13.01 -22.03 -0.46
N PRO A 115 -13.79 -22.97 -1.01
CA PRO A 115 -14.65 -23.87 -0.25
C PRO A 115 -13.84 -24.66 0.79
N ILE A 116 -14.11 -24.51 2.08
CA ILE A 116 -13.39 -25.24 3.15
C ILE A 116 -14.24 -26.39 3.69
N ARG A 117 -13.58 -27.52 3.99
CA ARG A 117 -14.19 -28.67 4.66
C ARG A 117 -14.57 -28.28 6.09
N ALA A 118 -15.76 -28.68 6.53
CA ALA A 118 -16.22 -28.42 7.88
C ALA A 118 -15.23 -28.95 8.95
N ASN A 119 -15.04 -28.19 10.02
CA ASN A 119 -14.16 -28.50 11.15
C ASN A 119 -12.66 -28.52 10.82
N SER A 120 -12.26 -27.80 9.77
CA SER A 120 -10.85 -27.68 9.37
C SER A 120 -10.31 -26.25 9.41
N GLU A 121 -11.15 -25.30 9.80
CA GLU A 121 -10.93 -23.85 9.72
C GLU A 121 -9.74 -23.42 10.59
N ALA A 122 -9.71 -23.85 11.86
CA ALA A 122 -8.65 -23.47 12.78
C ALA A 122 -7.26 -23.92 12.30
N ARG A 123 -7.16 -25.15 11.78
CA ARG A 123 -5.92 -25.70 11.22
C ARG A 123 -5.55 -25.02 9.92
N TYR A 124 -6.54 -24.76 9.06
CA TYR A 124 -6.34 -24.01 7.81
C TYR A 124 -5.75 -22.62 8.09
N TYR A 125 -6.30 -21.86 9.05
CA TYR A 125 -5.81 -20.51 9.36
C TYR A 125 -4.37 -20.50 9.89
N GLN A 126 -3.98 -21.51 10.67
CA GLN A 126 -2.62 -21.63 11.16
C GLN A 126 -1.63 -21.83 9.99
N VAL A 127 -1.92 -22.78 9.10
CA VAL A 127 -1.07 -23.07 7.94
C VAL A 127 -1.01 -21.87 6.99
N VAL A 128 -2.14 -21.20 6.76
CA VAL A 128 -2.20 -20.01 5.91
C VAL A 128 -1.36 -18.87 6.47
N ARG A 129 -1.36 -18.63 7.80
CA ARG A 129 -0.55 -17.58 8.41
C ARG A 129 0.94 -17.81 8.20
N GLU A 130 1.44 -18.99 8.54
CA GLU A 130 2.85 -19.36 8.34
C GLU A 130 3.26 -19.29 6.87
N TRP A 131 2.34 -19.63 5.97
CA TRP A 131 2.57 -19.55 4.54
C TRP A 131 2.55 -18.11 4.00
N SER A 132 1.60 -17.28 4.44
CA SER A 132 1.51 -15.87 4.00
C SER A 132 2.71 -15.06 4.49
N ASP A 133 3.19 -15.30 5.70
CA ASP A 133 4.36 -14.61 6.26
C ASP A 133 5.60 -14.83 5.38
N ARG A 134 5.85 -16.07 4.96
CA ARG A 134 6.96 -16.38 4.04
C ARG A 134 6.82 -15.65 2.71
N LEU A 135 5.63 -15.61 2.12
CA LEU A 135 5.44 -14.92 0.84
C LEU A 135 5.60 -13.40 0.94
N LEU A 136 5.12 -12.81 2.04
CA LEU A 136 5.25 -11.39 2.34
C LEU A 136 6.72 -10.98 2.50
N ASP A 137 7.55 -11.87 3.04
CA ASP A 137 8.97 -11.58 3.29
C ASP A 137 9.87 -11.90 2.08
N GLU A 138 9.52 -12.89 1.26
CA GLU A 138 10.48 -13.47 0.30
C GLU A 138 10.05 -13.41 -1.16
N SER A 139 8.78 -13.12 -1.50
CA SER A 139 8.23 -13.40 -2.84
C SER A 139 7.57 -12.21 -3.53
N GLY A 140 7.77 -10.97 -3.06
CA GLY A 140 7.17 -9.79 -3.67
C GLY A 140 5.65 -9.68 -3.48
N LEU A 141 5.09 -10.43 -2.52
CA LEU A 141 3.73 -10.22 -2.04
C LEU A 141 3.70 -8.93 -1.20
N VAL A 142 2.82 -8.01 -1.55
CA VAL A 142 2.67 -6.68 -0.95
C VAL A 142 1.66 -6.71 0.18
N ALA A 143 0.53 -7.37 -0.04
CA ALA A 143 -0.54 -7.48 0.92
C ALA A 143 -1.25 -8.82 0.82
N PHE A 144 -1.68 -9.32 1.97
CA PHE A 144 -2.46 -10.52 2.12
C PHE A 144 -3.67 -10.24 3.01
N THR A 145 -4.86 -10.59 2.54
CA THR A 145 -6.09 -10.43 3.31
C THR A 145 -6.94 -11.68 3.18
N LEU A 146 -7.37 -12.23 4.31
CA LEU A 146 -8.17 -13.44 4.40
C LEU A 146 -9.49 -13.11 5.08
N GLY A 147 -10.60 -13.40 4.39
CA GLY A 147 -11.94 -13.29 4.97
C GLY A 147 -12.68 -14.62 4.93
N ARG A 148 -13.64 -14.79 5.84
CA ARG A 148 -14.53 -15.95 5.88
C ARG A 148 -15.99 -15.54 5.83
N ARG A 149 -16.83 -16.37 5.23
CA ARG A 149 -18.29 -16.30 5.35
C ARG A 149 -18.89 -17.70 5.32
N VAL A 150 -20.12 -17.82 5.79
CA VAL A 150 -20.90 -19.05 5.69
C VAL A 150 -21.85 -18.94 4.51
N VAL A 151 -21.75 -19.84 3.53
CA VAL A 151 -22.67 -19.94 2.40
C VAL A 151 -23.47 -21.23 2.54
N GLY A 152 -24.74 -21.11 2.92
CA GLY A 152 -25.59 -22.26 3.25
C GLY A 152 -25.08 -23.00 4.49
N ARG A 153 -24.38 -24.12 4.28
CA ARG A 153 -23.79 -24.95 5.35
C ARG A 153 -22.27 -25.10 5.23
N GLN A 154 -21.65 -24.35 4.32
CA GLN A 154 -20.25 -24.48 4.00
C GLN A 154 -19.53 -23.17 4.28
N ASP A 155 -18.36 -23.27 4.87
CA ASP A 155 -17.47 -22.14 5.01
C ASP A 155 -16.78 -21.86 3.68
N GLU A 156 -16.83 -20.60 3.28
CA GLU A 156 -16.10 -20.08 2.14
C GLU A 156 -15.09 -19.06 2.63
N ILE A 157 -13.85 -19.25 2.21
CA ILE A 157 -12.76 -18.31 2.42
C ILE A 157 -12.54 -17.51 1.14
N VAL A 158 -12.26 -16.23 1.31
CA VAL A 158 -11.64 -15.42 0.26
C VAL A 158 -10.25 -15.03 0.71
N ALA A 159 -9.26 -15.33 -0.13
CA ALA A 159 -7.89 -14.85 0.00
C ALA A 159 -7.65 -13.80 -1.09
N VAL A 160 -7.30 -12.60 -0.67
CA VAL A 160 -6.89 -11.49 -1.53
C VAL A 160 -5.40 -11.29 -1.36
N GLN A 161 -4.67 -11.37 -2.45
CA GLN A 161 -3.24 -11.14 -2.52
C GLN A 161 -2.98 -9.98 -3.46
N VAL A 162 -2.11 -9.05 -3.05
CA VAL A 162 -1.60 -8.00 -3.93
C VAL A 162 -0.12 -8.23 -4.10
N TRP A 163 0.34 -8.37 -5.33
CA TRP A 163 1.72 -8.64 -5.71
C TRP A 163 2.35 -7.40 -6.32
N GLN A 164 3.66 -7.21 -6.16
CA GLN A 164 4.37 -6.05 -6.71
C GLN A 164 4.29 -5.99 -8.24
N SER A 165 4.32 -7.16 -8.88
CA SER A 165 4.26 -7.30 -10.33
C SER A 165 3.64 -8.64 -10.76
N ASP A 166 3.31 -8.74 -12.04
CA ASP A 166 2.90 -9.98 -12.70
C ASP A 166 4.04 -11.01 -12.76
N GLU A 167 5.29 -10.56 -12.79
CA GLU A 167 6.47 -11.42 -12.68
C GLU A 167 6.59 -12.04 -11.29
N ALA A 168 6.50 -11.24 -10.22
CA ALA A 168 6.56 -11.73 -8.85
C ALA A 168 5.46 -12.77 -8.55
N LEU A 169 4.23 -12.49 -9.00
CA LEU A 169 3.14 -13.45 -8.89
C LEU A 169 3.43 -14.76 -9.65
N ARG A 170 3.98 -14.68 -10.88
CA ARG A 170 4.30 -15.88 -11.66
C ARG A 170 5.45 -16.69 -11.06
N GLU A 171 6.49 -16.03 -10.58
CA GLU A 171 7.61 -16.68 -9.92
C GLU A 171 7.12 -17.45 -8.69
N ALA A 172 6.31 -16.81 -7.84
CA ALA A 172 5.79 -17.41 -6.63
C ALA A 172 4.75 -18.52 -6.91
N ALA A 173 3.92 -18.38 -7.95
CA ALA A 173 2.95 -19.41 -8.33
C ALA A 173 3.57 -20.59 -9.11
N GLY A 174 4.75 -20.39 -9.71
CA GLY A 174 5.43 -21.39 -10.53
C GLY A 174 4.67 -21.74 -11.81
N SER A 175 4.78 -23.00 -12.25
CA SER A 175 4.11 -23.50 -13.46
C SER A 175 2.58 -23.48 -13.39
N ASP A 176 2.03 -23.41 -12.18
CA ASP A 176 0.61 -23.62 -11.89
C ASP A 176 -0.07 -22.29 -11.52
N PHE A 177 0.13 -21.26 -12.34
CA PHE A 177 -0.37 -19.89 -12.12
C PHE A 177 -1.86 -19.83 -11.74
N ASP A 178 -2.68 -20.63 -12.42
CA ASP A 178 -4.14 -20.70 -12.21
C ASP A 178 -4.57 -21.71 -11.12
N GLN A 179 -3.63 -22.31 -10.39
CA GLN A 179 -3.91 -23.19 -9.25
C GLN A 179 -3.60 -22.50 -7.93
N PRO A 180 -4.27 -22.87 -6.83
CA PRO A 180 -4.05 -22.20 -5.55
C PRO A 180 -2.61 -22.39 -5.11
N MET A 181 -1.95 -21.30 -4.75
CA MET A 181 -0.61 -21.37 -4.21
C MET A 181 -0.62 -22.12 -2.87
N GLY A 182 0.47 -22.82 -2.54
CA GLY A 182 0.51 -23.70 -1.37
C GLY A 182 -0.38 -24.94 -1.51
N ARG A 183 -0.66 -25.39 -2.75
CA ARG A 183 -1.54 -26.54 -3.03
C ARG A 183 -1.15 -27.79 -2.26
N THR A 184 0.14 -28.08 -2.15
CA THR A 184 0.66 -29.27 -1.47
C THR A 184 0.23 -29.27 0.01
N GLU A 185 0.27 -28.11 0.65
CA GLU A 185 -0.04 -27.91 2.06
C GLU A 185 -1.52 -27.66 2.31
N LEU A 186 -2.23 -27.00 1.39
CA LEU A 186 -3.58 -26.48 1.63
C LEU A 186 -4.71 -27.33 1.04
N SER A 187 -4.41 -28.21 0.07
CA SER A 187 -5.47 -28.96 -0.64
C SER A 187 -6.25 -29.95 0.25
N GLU A 188 -5.68 -30.37 1.37
CA GLU A 188 -6.37 -31.20 2.37
C GLU A 188 -7.51 -30.46 3.09
N PHE A 189 -7.60 -29.14 2.97
CA PHE A 189 -8.68 -28.34 3.57
C PHE A 189 -9.83 -28.05 2.61
N TRP A 190 -9.65 -28.24 1.30
CA TRP A 190 -10.63 -27.77 0.32
C TRP A 190 -11.80 -28.75 0.15
N ALA A 191 -13.03 -28.24 0.29
CA ALA A 191 -14.25 -29.01 0.02
C ALA A 191 -14.51 -29.17 -1.49
N ALA A 192 -14.03 -28.23 -2.30
CA ALA A 192 -14.10 -28.25 -3.76
C ALA A 192 -12.91 -27.47 -4.35
N ALA A 193 -12.74 -27.53 -5.68
CA ALA A 193 -11.67 -26.80 -6.36
C ALA A 193 -11.84 -25.28 -6.11
N PRO A 194 -10.78 -24.57 -5.67
CA PRO A 194 -10.88 -23.12 -5.49
C PRO A 194 -11.00 -22.38 -6.83
N ALA A 195 -11.68 -21.25 -6.79
CA ALA A 195 -11.77 -20.34 -7.93
C ALA A 195 -10.72 -19.24 -7.80
N ILE A 196 -9.96 -18.99 -8.87
CA ILE A 196 -8.85 -18.03 -8.89
C ILE A 196 -9.05 -17.02 -10.00
N GLU A 197 -8.80 -15.77 -9.66
CA GLU A 197 -9.01 -14.64 -10.55
C GLU A 197 -7.88 -13.63 -10.37
N HIS A 198 -7.35 -13.15 -11.49
CA HIS A 198 -6.25 -12.20 -11.54
C HIS A 198 -6.76 -10.86 -12.11
N PHE A 199 -6.34 -9.77 -11.48
CA PHE A 199 -6.70 -8.40 -11.81
C PHE A 199 -5.45 -7.52 -11.81
N ASP A 200 -5.47 -6.49 -12.65
CA ASP A 200 -4.54 -5.36 -12.63
C ASP A 200 -4.98 -4.37 -11.56
N ALA A 201 -4.13 -4.11 -10.56
CA ALA A 201 -4.45 -3.17 -9.50
C ALA A 201 -4.51 -1.74 -10.07
N LEU A 202 -5.58 -1.01 -9.72
CA LEU A 202 -5.75 0.40 -10.10
C LEU A 202 -5.21 1.37 -9.03
N THR A 203 -5.00 0.91 -7.80
CA THR A 203 -4.45 1.72 -6.68
C THR A 203 -2.95 1.90 -6.72
N ALA A 204 -2.34 1.55 -7.83
CA ALA A 204 -0.93 1.68 -7.95
C ALA A 204 -0.49 3.13 -7.85
N ILE A 205 0.42 3.41 -6.94
CA ILE A 205 1.12 4.68 -6.96
C ILE A 205 2.06 4.65 -8.15
N GLU A 206 1.91 5.59 -9.08
CA GLU A 206 2.95 5.93 -10.03
C GLU A 206 3.94 6.81 -9.29
N PRO A 207 5.17 6.35 -9.02
CA PRO A 207 6.18 7.26 -8.55
C PRO A 207 6.41 8.23 -9.70
N ARG A 208 5.98 9.48 -9.55
CA ARG A 208 6.25 10.47 -10.57
C ARG A 208 7.77 10.56 -10.71
N ALA A 209 8.26 10.69 -11.94
CA ALA A 209 9.70 10.84 -12.16
C ALA A 209 10.27 12.09 -11.46
N ASP A 210 9.41 13.08 -11.19
CA ASP A 210 9.71 14.32 -10.46
C ASP A 210 9.28 14.27 -8.97
N ALA A 211 8.83 13.12 -8.45
CA ALA A 211 8.46 13.00 -7.05
C ALA A 211 9.67 13.30 -6.14
N PRO A 212 9.48 13.97 -4.99
CA PRO A 212 10.57 14.22 -4.06
C PRO A 212 11.12 12.92 -3.49
N ALA A 213 12.35 12.96 -2.98
CA ALA A 213 13.00 11.77 -2.42
C ALA A 213 12.33 11.35 -1.10
N ILE A 214 11.38 10.43 -1.21
CA ILE A 214 10.64 9.84 -0.10
C ILE A 214 11.07 8.38 0.11
N LEU A 215 11.29 8.03 1.36
CA LEU A 215 11.41 6.66 1.87
C LEU A 215 10.29 6.41 2.88
N LEU A 216 9.64 5.25 2.81
CA LEU A 216 8.73 4.78 3.87
C LEU A 216 9.38 3.60 4.57
N ALA A 217 9.36 3.60 5.91
CA ALA A 217 9.80 2.47 6.73
C ALA A 217 8.65 1.90 7.58
N ASP A 218 8.72 0.62 7.93
CA ASP A 218 7.81 -0.03 8.89
C ASP A 218 8.29 0.14 10.35
N ASP A 219 7.53 -0.38 11.32
CA ASP A 219 7.86 -0.34 12.75
C ASP A 219 9.18 -1.06 13.08
N GLN A 220 9.60 -2.00 12.23
CA GLN A 220 10.85 -2.73 12.31
C GLN A 220 11.98 -1.99 11.58
N ARG A 221 11.76 -0.74 11.15
CA ARG A 221 12.70 0.13 10.43
C ARG A 221 13.09 -0.39 9.05
N ARG A 222 12.36 -1.33 8.46
CA ARG A 222 12.63 -1.80 7.10
C ARG A 222 11.97 -0.88 6.10
N TYR A 223 12.66 -0.59 5.01
CA TYR A 223 12.06 0.22 3.95
C TYR A 223 11.00 -0.58 3.20
N VAL A 224 9.79 -0.02 3.12
CA VAL A 224 8.62 -0.60 2.48
C VAL A 224 8.20 0.12 1.21
N HIS A 225 8.76 1.32 0.98
CA HIS A 225 8.60 2.06 -0.26
C HIS A 225 9.77 3.04 -0.44
N ALA A 226 10.13 3.30 -1.69
CA ALA A 226 11.06 4.34 -2.08
C ALA A 226 10.64 4.95 -3.41
N THR A 227 10.78 6.27 -3.52
CA THR A 227 10.60 7.00 -4.78
C THR A 227 11.88 6.93 -5.64
N PRO A 228 11.79 7.12 -6.97
CA PRO A 228 12.96 7.19 -7.85
C PRO A 228 13.98 8.26 -7.43
N ALA A 229 13.53 9.40 -6.90
CA ALA A 229 14.43 10.41 -6.36
C ALA A 229 15.21 9.92 -5.13
N ALA A 230 14.62 9.06 -4.30
CA ALA A 230 15.34 8.42 -3.19
C ALA A 230 16.39 7.42 -3.70
N GLU A 231 16.12 6.70 -4.78
CA GLU A 231 17.13 5.85 -5.46
C GLU A 231 18.32 6.69 -5.96
N LEU A 232 18.05 7.78 -6.68
CA LEU A 232 19.09 8.69 -7.18
C LEU A 232 19.90 9.31 -6.03
N LEU A 233 19.22 9.73 -4.96
CA LEU A 233 19.86 10.37 -3.81
C LEU A 233 20.76 9.38 -3.06
N SER A 234 20.26 8.17 -2.79
CA SER A 234 20.98 7.12 -2.07
C SER A 234 21.99 6.36 -2.91
N GLY A 235 21.95 6.49 -4.24
CA GLY A 235 22.77 5.71 -5.17
C GLY A 235 22.46 4.21 -5.14
N ARG A 236 21.26 3.82 -4.70
CA ARG A 236 20.80 2.42 -4.57
C ARG A 236 19.51 2.23 -5.34
N SER A 237 19.39 1.12 -6.06
CA SER A 237 18.12 0.77 -6.70
C SER A 237 17.01 0.66 -5.66
N ILE A 238 15.75 0.98 -6.05
CA ILE A 238 14.57 0.77 -5.19
C ILE A 238 14.54 -0.68 -4.67
N ALA A 239 14.74 -1.68 -5.53
CA ALA A 239 14.77 -3.08 -5.12
C ALA A 239 15.79 -3.36 -4.00
N ARG A 240 16.97 -2.72 -4.06
CA ARG A 240 17.96 -2.83 -2.98
C ARG A 240 17.49 -2.10 -1.73
N LEU A 241 16.97 -0.87 -1.85
CA LEU A 241 16.46 -0.12 -0.70
C LEU A 241 15.40 -0.91 0.08
N LEU A 242 14.49 -1.60 -0.59
CA LEU A 242 13.43 -2.41 0.04
C LEU A 242 13.94 -3.64 0.83
N THR A 243 15.22 -3.99 0.69
CA THR A 243 15.86 -5.04 1.50
C THR A 243 16.61 -4.49 2.72
N LEU A 244 16.67 -3.17 2.86
CA LEU A 244 17.46 -2.47 3.87
C LEU A 244 16.61 -1.95 5.03
N ARG A 245 17.30 -1.69 6.15
CA ARG A 245 16.78 -0.94 7.29
C ARG A 245 17.23 0.51 7.25
N VAL A 246 16.60 1.36 8.05
CA VAL A 246 16.98 2.78 8.20
C VAL A 246 18.47 2.92 8.52
N GLU A 247 18.97 2.11 9.47
CA GLU A 247 20.38 2.11 9.89
C GLU A 247 21.38 1.67 8.80
N ASP A 248 20.92 0.95 7.76
CA ASP A 248 21.82 0.43 6.71
C ASP A 248 22.20 1.49 5.67
N VAL A 249 21.43 2.59 5.59
CA VAL A 249 21.77 3.76 4.77
C VAL A 249 22.37 4.90 5.60
N THR A 250 22.46 4.72 6.92
CA THR A 250 23.14 5.63 7.84
C THR A 250 24.65 5.34 7.84
N ARG A 251 25.44 6.41 7.91
CA ARG A 251 26.87 6.33 8.22
C ARG A 251 27.12 5.44 9.44
N ALA A 252 28.08 4.52 9.34
CA ALA A 252 28.38 3.55 10.40
C ALA A 252 28.52 4.15 11.82
N SER A 253 29.14 5.33 11.94
CA SER A 253 29.35 6.01 13.24
C SER A 253 28.07 6.61 13.86
N GLU A 254 27.00 6.74 13.09
CA GLU A 254 25.74 7.37 13.51
C GLU A 254 24.60 6.35 13.70
N ARG A 255 24.83 5.06 13.38
CA ARG A 255 23.80 4.01 13.47
C ARG A 255 23.20 3.88 14.87
N ASP A 256 24.04 3.84 15.90
CA ASP A 256 23.57 3.72 17.29
C ASP A 256 22.70 4.94 17.70
N ALA A 257 23.04 6.13 17.20
CA ALA A 257 22.25 7.33 17.45
C ALA A 257 20.89 7.29 16.75
N VAL A 258 20.82 6.77 15.52
CA VAL A 258 19.57 6.54 14.78
C VAL A 258 18.68 5.53 15.50
N LEU A 259 19.25 4.42 15.99
CA LEU A 259 18.52 3.42 16.75
C LEU A 259 17.87 4.04 18.01
N ALA A 260 18.62 4.85 18.75
CA ALA A 260 18.09 5.54 19.93
C ALA A 260 17.10 6.68 19.59
N ALA A 261 17.23 7.29 18.41
CA ALA A 261 16.33 8.34 17.95
C ALA A 261 14.98 7.79 17.48
N TRP A 262 14.94 6.55 16.98
CA TRP A 262 13.73 5.92 16.44
C TRP A 262 12.57 5.89 17.44
N ASP A 263 12.80 5.41 18.65
CA ASP A 263 11.74 5.32 19.67
C ASP A 263 11.17 6.70 20.01
N ARG A 264 12.02 7.72 20.03
CA ARG A 264 11.58 9.11 20.23
C ARG A 264 10.79 9.63 19.04
N PHE A 265 11.21 9.33 17.81
CA PHE A 265 10.50 9.70 16.61
C PHE A 265 9.09 9.11 16.60
N VAL A 266 8.95 7.80 16.84
CA VAL A 266 7.64 7.12 16.88
C VAL A 266 6.76 7.70 17.99
N ALA A 267 7.32 7.94 19.18
CA ALA A 267 6.57 8.52 20.31
C ALA A 267 6.14 9.97 20.09
N THR A 268 6.97 10.77 19.41
CA THR A 268 6.71 12.20 19.15
C THR A 268 5.81 12.40 17.93
N GLY A 269 5.83 11.47 16.97
CA GLY A 269 5.05 11.53 15.74
C GLY A 269 5.76 12.23 14.58
N SER A 270 6.83 12.99 14.85
CA SER A 270 7.60 13.70 13.83
C SER A 270 9.05 13.91 14.25
N MET A 271 9.94 14.00 13.26
CA MET A 271 11.35 14.33 13.46
C MET A 271 11.89 15.05 12.23
N ALA A 272 12.78 16.02 12.40
CA ALA A 272 13.42 16.70 11.29
C ALA A 272 14.84 17.11 11.69
N GLY A 273 15.69 17.32 10.69
CA GLY A 273 17.05 17.80 10.91
C GLY A 273 18.00 17.48 9.78
N PRO A 274 19.31 17.72 9.97
CA PRO A 274 20.34 17.23 9.08
C PRO A 274 20.50 15.72 9.20
N TYR A 275 20.85 15.07 8.10
CA TYR A 275 21.13 13.64 8.03
C TYR A 275 22.19 13.35 6.97
N ARG A 276 22.89 12.22 7.10
CA ARG A 276 23.91 11.79 6.14
C ARG A 276 23.59 10.39 5.62
N LEU A 277 23.46 10.28 4.31
CA LEU A 277 23.26 9.02 3.62
C LEU A 277 24.62 8.45 3.18
N GLU A 278 24.86 7.17 3.48
CA GLU A 278 26.03 6.43 3.00
C GLU A 278 25.67 5.69 1.69
N ARG A 279 26.33 6.07 0.61
CA ARG A 279 26.18 5.45 -0.71
C ARG A 279 26.97 4.15 -0.82
N PRO A 280 26.63 3.25 -1.77
CA PRO A 280 27.36 1.99 -1.96
C PRO A 280 28.86 2.14 -2.28
N ASP A 281 29.25 3.27 -2.89
CA ASP A 281 30.64 3.58 -3.22
C ASP A 281 31.44 4.14 -2.03
N GLY A 282 30.82 4.22 -0.84
CA GLY A 282 31.40 4.78 0.37
C GLY A 282 31.36 6.30 0.44
N SER A 283 30.82 6.98 -0.57
CA SER A 283 30.59 8.43 -0.50
C SER A 283 29.40 8.77 0.40
N GLU A 284 29.41 9.98 0.95
CA GLU A 284 28.34 10.48 1.81
C GLU A 284 27.58 11.62 1.11
N VAL A 285 26.26 11.64 1.29
CA VAL A 285 25.41 12.75 0.86
C VAL A 285 24.78 13.39 2.07
N GLU A 286 25.06 14.68 2.27
CA GLU A 286 24.37 15.48 3.28
C GLU A 286 22.97 15.86 2.77
N VAL A 287 21.96 15.59 3.60
CA VAL A 287 20.56 15.89 3.33
C VAL A 287 19.95 16.60 4.53
N ARG A 288 18.93 17.41 4.29
CA ARG A 288 17.93 17.72 5.32
C ARG A 288 16.80 16.71 5.17
N PHE A 289 16.23 16.29 6.29
CA PHE A 289 15.06 15.45 6.29
C PHE A 289 13.95 16.01 7.17
N ALA A 290 12.73 15.67 6.79
CA ALA A 290 11.56 15.72 7.66
C ALA A 290 10.89 14.35 7.61
N ALA A 291 10.48 13.84 8.76
CA ALA A 291 9.87 12.55 8.92
C ALA A 291 8.59 12.65 9.75
N LYS A 292 7.61 11.81 9.41
CA LYS A 292 6.32 11.72 10.08
C LYS A 292 5.98 10.25 10.33
N ALA A 293 5.74 9.93 11.59
CA ALA A 293 5.39 8.58 12.00
C ALA A 293 3.92 8.31 11.71
N ASN A 294 3.57 7.04 11.50
CA ASN A 294 2.20 6.60 11.19
C ASN A 294 1.58 7.36 10.00
N SER A 295 2.42 7.74 9.04
CA SER A 295 2.05 8.44 7.82
C SER A 295 2.73 7.76 6.63
N PRO A 296 1.99 7.52 5.55
CA PRO A 296 0.59 7.90 5.32
C PRO A 296 -0.48 7.02 6.01
N TRP A 297 -0.10 5.89 6.63
CA TRP A 297 -1.01 5.05 7.43
C TRP A 297 -0.33 4.54 8.71
N PRO A 298 -1.09 4.05 9.70
CA PRO A 298 -0.54 3.50 10.95
C PRO A 298 0.50 2.40 10.70
N GLY A 299 1.64 2.46 11.40
CA GLY A 299 2.76 1.52 11.22
C GLY A 299 3.68 1.82 10.03
N SER A 300 3.43 2.90 9.28
CA SER A 300 4.35 3.40 8.23
C SER A 300 4.93 4.74 8.61
N HIS A 301 6.21 4.93 8.34
CA HIS A 301 6.99 6.09 8.75
C HIS A 301 7.62 6.75 7.53
N ALA A 302 7.07 7.90 7.13
CA ALA A 302 7.55 8.63 5.96
C ALA A 302 8.76 9.49 6.31
N SER A 303 9.77 9.48 5.44
CA SER A 303 10.93 10.37 5.46
C SER A 303 11.07 11.07 4.11
N LEU A 304 10.95 12.39 4.11
CA LEU A 304 11.24 13.28 2.99
C LEU A 304 12.69 13.74 3.10
N LEU A 305 13.46 13.58 2.03
CA LEU A 305 14.88 13.92 1.96
C LEU A 305 15.12 14.98 0.90
N VAL A 306 15.93 16.00 1.22
CA VAL A 306 16.40 17.00 0.25
C VAL A 306 17.91 17.21 0.40
N PRO A 307 18.69 17.35 -0.68
CA PRO A 307 20.11 17.66 -0.58
C PRO A 307 20.39 18.92 0.24
N ALA A 308 21.38 18.86 1.14
CA ALA A 308 21.86 20.04 1.85
C ALA A 308 22.55 20.98 0.84
N GLY A 309 21.91 22.11 0.52
CA GLY A 309 22.40 23.09 -0.45
C GLY A 309 21.44 23.42 -1.59
N HIS A 310 20.32 22.71 -1.74
CA HIS A 310 19.21 23.15 -2.60
C HIS A 310 18.29 24.10 -1.81
N GLY A 311 18.74 25.34 -1.63
CA GLY A 311 17.87 26.49 -1.36
C GLY A 311 17.61 27.21 -2.68
N HIS A 312 16.38 27.68 -2.90
CA HIS A 312 16.06 28.56 -4.02
C HIS A 312 17.08 29.73 -4.08
N PRO A 313 17.48 30.23 -5.26
CA PRO A 313 18.39 31.37 -5.32
C PRO A 313 17.76 32.50 -4.52
N ILE A 314 18.46 32.92 -3.48
CA ILE A 314 18.06 33.99 -2.58
C ILE A 314 17.83 35.22 -3.47
N GLY A 315 16.56 35.55 -3.71
CA GLY A 315 16.20 36.89 -4.15
C GLY A 315 16.78 37.85 -3.13
N GLU A 316 17.59 38.80 -3.61
CA GLU A 316 18.31 39.83 -2.86
C GLU A 316 17.65 40.17 -1.51
N ARG A 317 18.07 39.51 -0.43
CA ARG A 317 17.74 39.93 0.95
C ARG A 317 18.67 41.08 1.32
N ASN A 318 18.22 42.29 1.01
CA ASN A 318 18.69 43.50 1.70
C ASN A 318 18.16 43.48 3.14
N GLY A 319 19.05 43.39 4.13
CA GLY A 319 18.73 43.74 5.52
C GLY A 319 19.14 42.68 6.54
N ALA A 320 20.06 43.07 7.41
CA ALA A 320 20.58 42.29 8.53
C ALA A 320 19.45 41.84 9.49
N GLY A 321 19.17 40.53 9.48
CA GLY A 321 18.46 39.83 10.54
C GLY A 321 19.11 38.46 10.68
N GLU A 322 19.54 38.09 11.89
CA GLU A 322 20.12 36.79 12.18
C GLU A 322 19.18 35.65 11.72
N PRO A 323 19.71 34.56 11.13
CA PRO A 323 18.89 33.45 10.68
C PRO A 323 18.27 32.76 11.90
N ASN A 324 16.96 32.86 12.02
CA ASN A 324 16.20 32.16 13.04
C ASN A 324 16.13 30.68 12.64
N ALA A 325 16.81 29.79 13.38
CA ALA A 325 16.83 28.34 13.10
C ALA A 325 15.43 27.67 13.14
N GLN A 326 14.42 28.40 13.62
CA GLN A 326 13.02 27.98 13.62
C GLN A 326 12.32 28.18 12.25
N ASP A 327 12.77 29.12 11.41
CA ASP A 327 12.15 29.41 10.10
C ASP A 327 12.47 28.34 9.03
N ASP A 328 13.56 27.58 9.19
CA ASP A 328 13.97 26.52 8.23
C ASP A 328 13.25 25.18 8.48
N GLN A 329 12.59 25.00 9.64
CA GLN A 329 11.81 23.79 9.95
C GLN A 329 10.45 23.76 9.23
N ASP A 330 9.94 24.91 8.79
CA ASP A 330 8.66 25.06 8.09
C ASP A 330 8.72 24.73 6.58
N GLU A 331 9.89 24.38 6.03
CA GLU A 331 10.06 24.24 4.58
C GLU A 331 9.77 22.83 4.03
N LEU A 332 9.89 21.78 4.85
CA LEU A 332 9.73 20.38 4.42
C LEU A 332 8.39 19.79 4.91
N ASP A 333 7.35 20.00 4.12
CA ASP A 333 6.02 19.45 4.36
C ASP A 333 5.92 18.00 3.84
N VAL A 334 6.04 17.04 4.75
CA VAL A 334 5.94 15.60 4.45
C VAL A 334 4.56 15.24 3.89
N ASP A 335 3.48 15.82 4.40
CA ASP A 335 2.13 15.50 3.94
C ASP A 335 1.93 15.99 2.50
N ARG A 336 2.36 17.21 2.21
CA ARG A 336 2.36 17.73 0.84
C ARG A 336 3.24 16.89 -0.09
N ALA A 337 4.43 16.49 0.36
CA ALA A 337 5.33 15.67 -0.46
C ALA A 337 4.74 14.28 -0.74
N LEU A 338 4.11 13.64 0.26
CA LEU A 338 3.37 12.39 0.06
C LEU A 338 2.24 12.57 -0.95
N VAL A 339 1.52 13.70 -0.87
CA VAL A 339 0.48 14.05 -1.84
C VAL A 339 1.05 14.27 -3.24
N GLU A 340 2.13 15.02 -3.37
CA GLU A 340 2.80 15.29 -4.64
C GLU A 340 3.36 14.01 -5.26
N ALA A 341 3.85 13.08 -4.44
CA ALA A 341 4.30 11.75 -4.87
C ALA A 341 3.15 10.77 -5.18
N GLY A 342 1.88 11.17 -4.98
CA GLY A 342 0.72 10.32 -5.16
C GLY A 342 0.58 9.22 -4.10
N LEU A 343 1.33 9.30 -2.99
CA LEU A 343 1.29 8.36 -1.86
C LEU A 343 0.12 8.65 -0.90
N VAL A 344 -0.38 9.88 -0.94
CA VAL A 344 -1.61 10.35 -0.28
C VAL A 344 -2.34 11.19 -1.34
N ALA A 345 -3.63 11.42 -1.18
CA ALA A 345 -4.30 12.37 -2.04
C ALA A 345 -4.40 13.77 -1.46
N ARG A 346 -4.55 14.78 -2.33
CA ARG A 346 -4.72 16.18 -1.91
C ARG A 346 -5.87 16.30 -0.92
N TYR A 347 -5.55 16.67 0.31
CA TYR A 347 -6.50 17.33 1.20
C TYR A 347 -6.90 18.67 0.56
N VAL A 348 -8.06 18.72 -0.08
CA VAL A 348 -8.73 20.01 -0.28
C VAL A 348 -9.22 20.40 1.11
N ARG A 349 -8.49 21.31 1.78
CA ARG A 349 -9.04 22.03 2.94
C ARG A 349 -10.27 22.79 2.44
N THR A 350 -11.46 22.30 2.77
CA THR A 350 -12.70 23.10 2.75
C THR A 350 -12.72 24.11 3.88
#